data_AF-A0A7R9AI04-F1
#
_entry.id   AF-A0A7R9AI04-F1
#
_cell.length_a   1.000
_cell.length_b   1.000
_cell.length_c   1.000
_cell.angle_alpha   90.00
_cell.angle_beta   90.00
_cell.angle_gamma   90.00
#
_symmetry.space_group_name_H-M   'P 1'
#
loop_
_entity.id
_entity.type
_entity.pdbx_description
1 polymer ?
#
loop_
_entity_poly.entity_id
_entity_poly.type
_entity_poly.pdbx_seq_one_letter_code
_entity_poly.pdbx_strand_id
1 'polypeptide(L)'
;MGVDLGNLAALRTFRVLRALKTVAIVPGLKTIVGAVIESVKNLRDVIILTMFSLSVFALLGLQLYMGMLTQKCILNMENENATDDEWFRHCSNE
;
A
#
# COMPACT_ATOMS: atom_id res chain seq x y z
N MET A 1 17.16 -28.64 -14.82
CA MET A 1 16.97 -27.88 -13.57
C MET A 1 15.68 -27.09 -13.74
N GLY A 2 14.57 -27.65 -13.28
CA GLY A 2 13.26 -27.01 -13.38
C GLY A 2 13.16 -25.92 -12.32
N VAL A 3 12.74 -24.74 -12.72
CA VAL A 3 12.46 -23.65 -11.79
C VAL A 3 11.15 -23.96 -11.04
N ASP A 4 11.26 -24.34 -9.77
CA ASP A 4 10.11 -24.47 -8.86
C ASP A 4 9.59 -23.07 -8.48
N LEU A 5 8.87 -22.44 -9.41
CA LEU A 5 8.08 -21.25 -9.11
C LEU A 5 6.94 -21.66 -8.17
N GLY A 6 7.11 -21.36 -6.88
CA GLY A 6 6.09 -21.52 -5.84
C GLY A 6 4.73 -20.96 -6.26
N ASN A 7 3.67 -21.51 -5.65
CA ASN A 7 2.24 -21.26 -5.87
C ASN A 7 1.88 -20.21 -6.95
N LEU A 8 2.00 -20.59 -8.22
CA LEU A 8 1.58 -19.80 -9.39
C LEU A 8 0.05 -19.65 -9.51
N ALA A 9 -0.71 -19.86 -8.42
CA ALA A 9 -2.15 -19.62 -8.39
C ALA A 9 -2.49 -18.18 -8.80
N ALA A 10 -1.68 -17.20 -8.42
CA ALA A 10 -1.83 -15.81 -8.88
C ALA A 10 -1.66 -15.67 -10.41
N LEU A 11 -0.80 -16.46 -11.06
CA LEU A 11 -0.68 -16.41 -12.52
C LEU A 11 -1.94 -16.90 -13.25
N ARG A 12 -2.79 -17.70 -12.59
CA ARG A 12 -4.05 -18.16 -13.17
C ARG A 12 -5.07 -17.02 -13.29
N THR A 13 -5.01 -16.00 -12.43
CA THR A 13 -5.92 -14.85 -12.50
C THR A 13 -5.62 -13.95 -13.71
N PHE A 14 -4.36 -13.90 -14.19
CA PHE A 14 -4.02 -13.19 -15.43
C PHE A 14 -4.79 -13.70 -16.67
N ARG A 15 -5.32 -14.93 -16.65
CA ARG A 15 -6.20 -15.41 -17.72
C ARG A 15 -7.48 -14.58 -17.85
N VAL A 16 -7.94 -13.94 -16.76
CA VAL A 16 -9.10 -13.05 -16.79
C VAL A 16 -8.86 -11.82 -17.68
N LEU A 17 -7.60 -11.40 -17.85
CA LEU A 17 -7.24 -10.33 -18.80
C LEU A 17 -7.59 -10.69 -20.25
N ARG A 18 -7.78 -11.98 -20.59
CA ARG A 18 -8.31 -12.38 -21.91
C ARG A 18 -9.71 -11.78 -22.16
N ALA A 19 -10.52 -11.59 -21.13
CA ALA A 19 -11.82 -10.92 -21.29
C ALA A 19 -11.65 -9.46 -21.73
N LEU A 20 -10.57 -8.77 -21.35
CA LEU A 20 -10.26 -7.43 -21.87
C LEU A 20 -9.88 -7.44 -23.37
N LYS A 21 -9.52 -8.60 -23.93
CA LYS A 21 -9.24 -8.72 -25.37
C LYS A 21 -10.51 -8.50 -26.20
N THR A 22 -11.68 -8.96 -25.75
CA THR A 22 -12.95 -8.74 -26.47
C THR A 22 -13.35 -7.27 -26.43
N VAL A 23 -13.06 -6.58 -25.33
CA VAL A 23 -13.24 -5.13 -25.16
C VAL A 23 -12.44 -4.32 -26.20
N ALA A 24 -11.23 -4.77 -26.53
CA ALA A 24 -10.39 -4.13 -27.55
C ALA A 24 -10.76 -4.51 -29.01
N ILE A 25 -11.52 -5.59 -29.23
CA ILE A 25 -11.91 -6.09 -30.57
C ILE A 25 -13.17 -5.40 -31.08
N VAL A 26 -14.12 -5.08 -30.19
CA VAL A 26 -15.36 -4.39 -30.58
C VAL A 26 -15.05 -2.91 -30.87
N PRO A 27 -15.34 -2.39 -32.08
CA PRO A 27 -14.88 -1.07 -32.52
C PRO A 27 -15.37 0.07 -31.62
N GLY A 28 -16.60 0.01 -31.09
CA GLY A 28 -17.12 1.03 -30.17
C GLY A 28 -16.41 1.05 -28.81
N LEU A 29 -16.01 -0.12 -28.31
CA LEU A 29 -15.44 -0.28 -26.97
C LEU A 29 -13.93 0.02 -26.95
N LYS A 30 -13.23 -0.24 -28.07
CA LYS A 30 -11.86 0.20 -28.32
C LYS A 30 -11.70 1.73 -28.26
N THR A 31 -12.64 2.48 -28.82
CA THR A 31 -12.61 3.96 -28.81
C THR A 31 -12.72 4.53 -27.40
N ILE A 32 -13.60 3.94 -26.57
CA ILE A 32 -13.78 4.37 -25.18
C ILE A 32 -12.49 4.17 -24.38
N VAL A 33 -11.87 2.99 -24.49
CA VAL A 33 -10.60 2.71 -23.80
C VAL A 33 -9.48 3.64 -24.29
N GLY A 34 -9.43 3.92 -25.59
CA GLY A 34 -8.49 4.90 -26.16
C GLY A 34 -8.67 6.30 -25.56
N ALA A 35 -9.91 6.78 -25.49
CA ALA A 35 -10.23 8.08 -24.90
C ALA A 35 -9.89 8.17 -23.40
N VAL A 36 -10.12 7.09 -22.65
CA VAL A 36 -9.72 7.00 -21.23
C VAL A 36 -8.21 7.09 -21.08
N ILE A 37 -7.44 6.32 -21.86
CA ILE A 37 -5.98 6.36 -21.80
C ILE A 37 -5.44 7.74 -22.21
N GLU A 38 -6.03 8.35 -23.23
CA GLU A 38 -5.66 9.70 -23.66
C GLU A 38 -5.94 10.75 -22.59
N SER A 39 -7.06 10.63 -21.89
CA SER A 39 -7.42 11.50 -20.75
C SER A 39 -6.41 11.37 -19.61
N VAL A 40 -5.95 10.16 -19.30
CA VAL A 40 -4.90 9.94 -18.28
C VAL A 40 -3.56 10.55 -18.70
N LYS A 41 -3.21 10.49 -19.99
CA LYS A 41 -1.97 11.10 -20.50
C LYS A 41 -1.97 12.62 -20.34
N ASN A 42 -3.12 13.26 -20.52
CA ASN A 42 -3.28 14.70 -20.30
C ASN A 42 -3.23 15.09 -18.81
N LEU A 43 -3.54 14.15 -17.92
CA LEU A 43 -3.41 14.32 -16.46
C LEU A 43 -1.99 14.05 -15.92
N ARG A 44 -1.02 13.69 -16.77
CA ARG A 44 0.36 13.37 -16.36
C ARG A 44 0.96 14.45 -15.46
N ASP A 45 0.83 15.70 -15.85
CA ASP A 45 1.43 16.83 -15.12
C ASP A 45 0.81 16.99 -13.73
N VAL A 46 -0.52 16.88 -13.65
CA VAL A 46 -1.27 16.91 -12.39
C VAL A 46 -0.89 15.74 -11.48
N ILE A 47 -0.69 14.54 -12.03
CA ILE A 47 -0.23 13.38 -11.26
C ILE A 47 1.15 13.62 -10.67
N ILE A 48 2.09 14.17 -11.45
CA ILE A 48 3.45 14.47 -10.98
C ILE A 48 3.39 15.52 -9.86
N LEU A 49 2.64 16.61 -10.06
CA LEU A 49 2.46 17.66 -9.07
C LEU A 49 1.83 17.12 -7.77
N THR A 50 0.85 16.22 -7.89
CA THR A 50 0.19 15.60 -6.74
C THR A 50 1.13 14.64 -6.00
N MET A 51 1.91 13.84 -6.71
CA MET A 51 2.91 12.96 -6.10
C MET A 51 3.99 13.76 -5.37
N PHE A 52 4.42 14.89 -5.96
CA PHE A 52 5.38 15.79 -5.32
C PHE A 52 4.80 16.41 -4.05
N SER A 53 3.58 16.97 -4.11
CA SER A 53 2.95 17.60 -2.94
C SER A 53 2.72 16.59 -1.82
N LEU A 54 2.20 15.40 -2.14
CA LEU A 54 2.02 14.32 -1.18
C LEU A 54 3.35 13.87 -0.57
N SER A 55 4.44 13.84 -1.33
CA SER A 55 5.76 13.47 -0.81
C SER A 55 6.28 14.50 0.20
N VAL A 56 6.11 15.80 -0.09
CA VAL A 56 6.49 16.88 0.85
C VAL A 56 5.68 16.77 2.14
N PHE A 57 4.35 16.64 2.04
CA PHE A 57 3.50 16.48 3.21
C PHE A 57 3.79 15.18 3.98
N ALA A 58 4.13 14.09 3.29
CA ALA A 58 4.51 12.84 3.94
C ALA A 58 5.81 12.97 4.73
N LEU A 59 6.83 13.66 4.21
CA LEU A 59 8.09 13.89 4.94
C LEU A 59 7.92 14.84 6.13
N LEU A 60 7.06 15.85 6.00
CA LEU A 60 6.69 16.72 7.11
C LEU A 60 5.90 15.93 8.17
N GLY A 61 4.89 15.17 7.75
CA GLY A 61 4.08 14.34 8.64
C GLY A 61 4.89 13.27 9.34
N LEU A 62 5.83 12.63 8.65
CA LEU A 62 6.73 11.65 9.25
C LEU A 62 7.56 12.28 10.37
N GLN A 63 8.18 13.44 10.14
CA GLN A 63 9.00 14.09 11.16
C GLN A 63 8.19 14.59 12.35
N LEU A 64 6.97 15.09 12.12
CA LEU A 64 6.10 15.59 13.19
C LEU A 64 5.45 14.48 14.02
N TYR A 65 5.08 13.37 13.38
CA TYR A 65 4.26 12.32 14.00
C TYR A 65 5.01 11.00 14.22
N MET A 66 6.33 10.98 14.09
CA MET A 66 7.13 9.77 14.32
C MET A 66 6.90 9.24 15.76
N GLY A 67 6.44 7.99 15.88
CA GLY A 67 6.24 7.33 17.18
C GLY A 67 5.04 7.81 18.00
N MET A 68 4.30 8.84 17.56
CA MET A 68 3.14 9.33 18.31
C MET A 68 1.98 8.32 18.31
N LEU A 69 1.79 7.60 17.20
CA LEU A 69 0.70 6.62 17.08
C LEU A 69 0.95 5.33 17.88
N THR A 70 2.15 5.14 18.45
CA THR A 70 2.46 4.00 19.32
C THR A 70 2.27 4.30 20.79
N GLN A 71 1.86 5.53 21.17
CA GLN A 71 1.56 5.87 22.56
C GLN A 71 0.37 5.05 23.07
N LYS A 72 0.57 4.37 24.18
CA LYS A 72 -0.44 3.57 24.90
C LYS A 72 -0.46 4.01 26.35
N CYS A 73 -1.63 4.00 26.98
CA CYS A 73 -1.73 4.14 28.43
C CYS A 73 -1.49 2.77 29.05
N ILE A 74 -0.44 2.67 29.87
CA ILE A 74 -0.04 1.43 30.53
C ILE A 74 -0.37 1.59 32.00
N LEU A 75 -1.00 0.59 32.61
CA LEU A 75 -1.29 0.59 34.03
C LEU A 75 0.02 0.61 34.83
N ASN A 76 0.05 1.31 35.95
CA ASN A 76 1.22 1.30 36.82
C ASN A 76 1.49 -0.13 37.30
N MET A 77 2.76 -0.52 37.22
CA MET A 77 3.25 -1.77 37.79
C MET A 77 3.16 -1.71 39.32
N GLU A 78 2.70 -2.80 39.93
CA GLU A 78 2.67 -2.94 41.39
C GLU A 78 4.06 -3.30 41.96
N ASN A 79 4.90 -3.97 41.17
CA ASN A 79 6.24 -4.40 41.57
C ASN A 79 7.30 -3.35 41.19
N GLU A 80 7.94 -2.72 42.18
CA GLU A 80 8.98 -1.71 41.99
C GLU A 80 10.35 -2.30 41.57
N ASN A 81 10.60 -3.59 41.86
CA ASN A 81 11.83 -4.31 41.51
C ASN A 81 11.65 -5.21 40.26
N ALA A 82 10.93 -4.74 39.25
CA ALA A 82 10.75 -5.50 38.01
C ALA A 82 12.04 -5.50 37.17
N THR A 83 12.33 -6.64 36.54
CA THR A 83 13.38 -6.73 35.52
C THR A 83 12.92 -6.12 34.19
N ASP A 84 13.87 -5.71 33.34
CA ASP A 84 13.55 -5.12 32.02
C ASP A 84 12.63 -6.04 31.19
N ASP A 85 12.86 -7.36 31.24
CA ASP A 85 12.05 -8.37 30.54
C ASP A 85 10.60 -8.46 31.06
N GLU A 86 10.37 -8.22 32.34
CA GLU A 86 9.04 -8.16 32.94
C GLU A 86 8.33 -6.85 32.55
N TRP A 87 9.07 -5.74 32.49
CA TRP A 87 8.54 -4.45 32.05
C TRP A 87 8.10 -4.45 30.58
N PHE A 88 8.90 -5.02 29.67
CA PHE A 88 8.52 -5.15 28.27
C PHE A 88 7.27 -6.02 28.07
N ARG A 89 7.14 -7.15 28.79
CA ARG A 89 5.96 -8.01 28.74
C ARG A 89 4.69 -7.28 29.18
N HIS A 90 4.76 -6.59 30.32
CA HIS A 90 3.66 -5.76 30.82
C HIS A 90 3.25 -4.64 29.85
N CYS A 91 4.23 -3.96 29.25
CA CYS A 91 3.96 -2.92 28.25
C CYS A 91 3.38 -3.47 26.93
N SER A 92 3.68 -4.73 26.60
CA SER A 92 3.18 -5.45 25.42
C SER A 92 1.79 -6.09 25.64
N ASN A 93 1.27 -6.11 26.87
CA ASN A 93 0.11 -6.92 27.29
C ASN A 93 0.27 -8.42 26.97
N GLU A 94 1.48 -8.95 27.13
CA GLU A 94 1.79 -10.37 26.98
C GLU A 94 2.09 -10.99 28.34
#